data_AF-A0A6P2WH41-F1
#
_entry.id   AF-A0A6P2WH41-F1
#
_cell.length_a   1.000
_cell.length_b   1.000
_cell.length_c   1.000
_cell.angle_alpha   90.00
_cell.angle_beta   90.00
_cell.angle_gamma   90.00
#
_symmetry.space_group_name_H-M   'P 1'
#
loop_
_entity.id
_entity.type
_entity.pdbx_description
1 polymer ?
#
loop_
_entity_poly.entity_id
_entity_poly.type
_entity_poly.pdbx_seq_one_letter_code
_entity_poly.pdbx_strand_id
1 'polypeptide(L)'
;MTTATKAQIYDEQISPLMTQIIAICKEHKIPIVASFFTPGDDDPELAVTTALLGRGFDAPKNFSNALRELRPELFGDAPLMLRTEHGDGSTTLTAVI
;
A
#
# COMPACT_ATOMS: atom_id res chain seq x y z
N MET A 1 -30.25 19.51 1.65
CA MET A 1 -29.25 18.82 2.48
C MET A 1 -28.08 18.51 1.57
N THR A 2 -26.93 19.17 1.75
CA THR A 2 -25.70 18.81 1.04
C THR A 2 -25.25 17.45 1.55
N THR A 3 -25.27 16.44 0.69
CA THR A 3 -24.75 15.12 1.01
C THR A 3 -23.25 15.26 1.25
N ALA A 4 -22.77 14.91 2.44
CA ALA A 4 -21.34 14.93 2.75
C ALA A 4 -20.57 14.01 1.78
N THR A 5 -19.36 14.43 1.37
CA THR A 5 -18.50 13.64 0.50
C THR A 5 -17.95 12.42 1.25
N LYS A 6 -17.47 11.40 0.52
CA LYS A 6 -16.89 10.19 1.13
C LYS A 6 -15.67 10.52 1.99
N ALA A 7 -14.86 11.49 1.55
CA ALA A 7 -13.71 12.00 2.31
C ALA A 7 -14.17 12.68 3.62
N GLN A 8 -15.20 13.52 3.58
CA GLN A 8 -15.75 14.15 4.79
C GLN A 8 -16.26 13.11 5.80
N ILE A 9 -16.98 12.09 5.33
CA ILE A 9 -17.45 10.99 6.19
C ILE A 9 -16.25 10.21 6.78
N TYR A 10 -15.22 9.96 5.98
CA TYR A 10 -14.01 9.30 6.46
C TYR A 10 -13.32 10.12 7.55
N ASP A 11 -13.12 11.41 7.33
CA ASP A 11 -12.44 12.30 8.27
C ASP A 11 -13.23 12.47 9.58
N GLU A 12 -14.55 12.64 9.50
CA GLU A 12 -15.40 12.86 10.67
C GLU A 12 -15.66 11.60 11.48
N GLN A 13 -15.86 10.46 10.82
CA GLN A 13 -16.37 9.25 11.48
C GLN A 13 -15.36 8.11 11.53
N ILE A 14 -14.52 7.94 10.51
CA ILE A 14 -13.63 6.78 10.39
C ILE A 14 -12.23 7.09 10.95
N SER A 15 -11.68 8.28 10.67
CA SER A 15 -10.35 8.68 11.11
C SER A 15 -10.14 8.61 12.64
N PRO A 16 -11.11 9.03 13.49
CA PRO A 16 -10.98 8.87 14.94
C PRO A 16 -10.95 7.40 15.40
N LEU A 17 -11.68 6.52 14.70
CA LEU A 17 -11.70 5.08 14.99
C LEU A 17 -10.41 4.41 14.52
N MET A 18 -9.93 4.76 13.33
CA MET A 18 -8.66 4.27 12.79
C MET A 18 -7.49 4.65 13.69
N THR A 19 -7.52 5.84 14.30
CA THR A 19 -6.50 6.25 15.28
C THR A 19 -6.44 5.28 16.46
N GLN A 20 -7.60 4.87 16.99
CA GLN A 20 -7.67 3.89 18.09
C GLN A 20 -7.20 2.50 17.64
N ILE A 21 -7.62 2.05 16.46
CA ILE A 21 -7.19 0.77 15.88
C ILE A 21 -5.67 0.74 15.70
N ILE A 22 -5.08 1.79 15.13
CA ILE A 22 -3.63 1.90 14.91
C ILE A 22 -2.88 1.83 16.24
N ALA A 23 -3.38 2.48 17.30
CA ALA A 23 -2.76 2.44 18.61
C ALA A 23 -2.70 1.00 19.17
N ILE A 24 -3.83 0.29 19.14
CA ILE A 24 -3.94 -1.11 19.58
C ILE A 24 -3.02 -2.02 18.75
N CYS A 25 -3.04 -1.87 17.42
CA CYS A 25 -2.18 -2.66 16.55
C CYS A 25 -0.69 -2.43 16.85
N LYS A 26 -0.29 -1.18 17.12
CA LYS A 26 1.09 -0.85 17.50
C LYS A 26 1.50 -1.46 18.83
N GLU A 27 0.62 -1.41 19.83
CA GLU A 27 0.85 -1.97 21.17
C GLU A 27 1.05 -3.49 21.11
N HIS A 28 0.18 -4.19 20.38
CA HIS A 28 0.19 -5.66 20.32
C HIS A 28 0.94 -6.24 19.13
N LYS A 29 1.66 -5.42 18.34
CA LYS A 29 2.41 -5.85 17.15
C LYS A 29 1.53 -6.59 16.12
N ILE A 30 0.30 -6.12 15.94
CA ILE A 30 -0.64 -6.71 14.99
C ILE A 30 -0.42 -6.04 13.63
N PRO A 31 -0.02 -6.80 12.58
CA PRO A 31 0.12 -6.24 11.25
C PRO A 31 -1.24 -5.89 10.66
N ILE A 32 -1.32 -4.75 9.98
CA ILE A 32 -2.54 -4.30 9.32
C ILE A 32 -2.25 -3.71 7.94
N VAL A 33 -3.18 -3.89 7.02
CA VAL A 33 -3.34 -3.10 5.80
C VAL A 33 -4.81 -2.76 5.70
N ALA A 34 -5.14 -1.46 5.68
CA ALA A 34 -6.49 -0.97 5.52
C ALA A 34 -6.48 0.15 4.49
N SER A 35 -7.33 0.06 3.46
CA SER A 35 -7.45 1.07 2.42
C SER A 35 -8.92 1.40 2.21
N PHE A 36 -9.22 2.69 2.15
CA PHE A 36 -10.57 3.22 1.99
C PHE A 36 -10.62 4.09 0.75
N PHE A 37 -11.48 3.72 -0.21
CA PHE A 37 -11.68 4.49 -1.42
C PHE A 37 -12.66 5.63 -1.16
N THR A 38 -12.14 6.86 -1.17
CA THR A 38 -12.85 8.08 -0.77
C THR A 38 -12.77 9.14 -1.87
N PRO A 39 -13.26 8.85 -3.09
CA PRO A 39 -13.17 9.78 -4.21
C PRO A 39 -13.87 11.10 -3.86
N GLY A 40 -13.25 12.20 -4.27
CA GLY A 40 -13.78 13.55 -4.18
C GLY A 40 -13.79 14.24 -5.53
N ASP A 41 -14.37 15.45 -5.59
CA ASP A 41 -14.46 16.20 -6.85
C ASP A 41 -13.08 16.64 -7.37
N ASP A 42 -12.13 16.92 -6.46
CA ASP A 42 -10.75 17.31 -6.79
C ASP A 42 -9.82 16.12 -7.07
N ASP A 43 -10.16 14.94 -6.55
CA ASP A 43 -9.38 13.71 -6.70
C ASP A 43 -10.32 12.49 -6.79
N PRO A 44 -10.67 12.04 -8.01
CA PRO A 44 -11.58 10.93 -8.23
C PRO A 44 -10.97 9.56 -7.91
N GLU A 45 -9.66 9.49 -7.66
CA GLU A 45 -8.95 8.25 -7.31
C GLU A 45 -8.48 8.23 -5.85
N LEU A 46 -8.86 9.24 -5.05
CA LEU A 46 -8.43 9.39 -3.67
C LEU A 46 -8.71 8.12 -2.85
N ALA A 47 -7.64 7.55 -2.29
CA ALA A 47 -7.70 6.43 -1.38
C ALA A 47 -6.82 6.67 -0.14
N VAL A 48 -7.39 6.47 1.04
CA VAL A 48 -6.66 6.57 2.31
C VAL A 48 -6.19 5.18 2.73
N THR A 49 -4.87 4.95 2.71
CA THR A 49 -4.28 3.66 3.04
C THR A 49 -3.38 3.73 4.27
N THR A 50 -3.63 2.86 5.25
CA THR A 50 -2.80 2.63 6.43
C THR A 50 -2.18 1.24 6.35
N ALA A 51 -0.87 1.14 6.58
CA ALA A 51 -0.19 -0.15 6.67
C ALA A 51 0.84 -0.18 7.82
N LEU A 52 0.80 -1.25 8.62
CA LEU A 52 1.83 -1.60 9.60
C LEU A 52 2.37 -2.97 9.21
N LEU A 53 3.43 -2.99 8.40
CA LEU A 53 4.08 -4.20 7.92
C LEU A 53 5.60 -4.10 8.09
N GLY A 54 6.25 -5.20 8.48
CA GLY A 54 7.69 -5.26 8.72
C GLY A 54 8.12 -4.60 10.05
N ARG A 55 9.43 -4.61 10.34
CA ARG A 55 10.00 -4.05 11.60
C ARG A 55 9.27 -4.53 12.88
N GLY A 56 8.95 -5.82 12.95
CA GLY A 56 8.22 -6.43 14.06
C GLY A 56 6.70 -6.51 13.88
N PHE A 57 6.18 -6.18 12.69
CA PHE A 57 4.82 -6.46 12.26
C PHE A 57 4.84 -7.53 11.16
N ASP A 58 5.05 -8.78 11.58
CA ASP A 58 5.23 -9.90 10.65
C ASP A 58 3.87 -10.38 10.12
N ALA A 59 3.63 -10.15 8.84
CA ALA A 59 2.41 -10.54 8.14
C ALA A 59 2.72 -11.61 7.07
N PRO A 60 1.74 -12.45 6.70
CA PRO A 60 1.90 -13.30 5.53
C PRO A 60 2.07 -12.48 4.25
N LYS A 61 2.74 -13.06 3.26
CA LYS A 61 3.16 -12.36 2.02
C LYS A 61 2.02 -11.66 1.27
N ASN A 62 0.79 -12.16 1.39
CA ASN A 62 -0.37 -11.54 0.75
C ASN A 62 -0.65 -10.11 1.25
N PHE A 63 -0.30 -9.74 2.48
CA PHE A 63 -0.45 -8.37 2.98
C PHE A 63 0.54 -7.41 2.30
N SER A 64 1.81 -7.81 2.17
CA SER A 64 2.81 -7.02 1.44
C SER A 64 2.48 -6.93 -0.05
N ASN A 65 1.93 -8.00 -0.63
CA ASN A 65 1.45 -7.98 -2.00
C ASN A 65 0.26 -7.01 -2.14
N ALA A 66 -0.73 -7.07 -1.25
CA ALA A 66 -1.87 -6.16 -1.26
C ALA A 66 -1.42 -4.70 -1.15
N LEU A 67 -0.46 -4.39 -0.26
CA LEU A 67 0.08 -3.03 -0.16
C LEU A 67 0.78 -2.59 -1.45
N ARG A 68 1.46 -3.50 -2.16
CA ARG A 68 2.08 -3.20 -3.45
C ARG A 68 1.06 -2.92 -4.55
N GLU A 69 -0.05 -3.64 -4.58
CA GLU A 69 -1.15 -3.37 -5.51
C GLU A 69 -1.88 -2.07 -5.17
N LEU A 70 -2.07 -1.77 -3.88
CA LEU A 70 -2.77 -0.57 -3.43
C LEU A 70 -1.93 0.71 -3.55
N ARG A 71 -0.62 0.61 -3.36
CA ARG A 71 0.33 1.73 -3.27
C ARG A 71 1.63 1.40 -4.02
N PRO A 72 1.58 1.17 -5.35
CA PRO A 72 2.75 0.77 -6.13
C PRO A 72 3.91 1.77 -6.04
N GLU A 73 3.60 3.06 -5.87
CA GLU A 73 4.59 4.13 -5.75
C GLU A 73 5.48 4.02 -4.51
N LEU A 74 5.09 3.26 -3.48
CA LEU A 74 5.91 3.02 -2.30
C LEU A 74 7.02 1.98 -2.53
N PHE A 75 6.93 1.17 -3.59
CA PHE A 75 7.84 0.05 -3.85
C PHE A 75 8.85 0.31 -4.96
N GLY A 76 8.81 1.51 -5.57
CA GLY A 76 9.52 1.81 -6.81
C GLY A 76 8.92 1.05 -7.99
N ASP A 77 9.15 1.55 -9.21
CA ASP A 77 8.84 0.77 -10.39
C ASP A 77 9.63 -0.55 -10.35
N ALA A 78 8.97 -1.66 -10.68
CA ALA A 78 9.68 -2.93 -10.77
C ALA A 78 10.82 -2.79 -11.80
N PRO A 79 12.07 -3.12 -11.44
CA PRO A 79 13.19 -2.92 -12.36
C PRO A 79 12.96 -3.73 -13.64
N LEU A 80 13.30 -3.13 -14.78
CA LEU A 80 13.27 -3.86 -16.04
C LEU A 80 14.39 -4.91 -15.99
N MET A 81 13.99 -6.18 -16.05
CA MET A 81 14.91 -7.32 -16.06
C MET A 81 15.22 -7.72 -17.51
N LEU A 82 16.46 -7.50 -17.94
CA LEU A 82 16.96 -7.91 -19.26
C LEU A 82 17.77 -9.20 -19.12
N ARG A 83 17.39 -10.23 -19.87
CA ARG A 83 18.14 -11.49 -19.99
C ARG A 83 18.78 -11.55 -21.38
N THR A 84 20.11 -11.60 -21.43
CA THR A 84 20.88 -11.74 -22.66
C THR A 84 21.56 -13.09 -22.68
N GLU A 85 21.23 -13.93 -23.66
CA GLU A 85 21.94 -15.18 -23.95
C GLU A 85 22.96 -14.91 -25.06
N HIS A 86 24.22 -15.26 -24.81
CA HIS A 86 25.31 -15.08 -25.76
C HIS A 86 25.52 -16.36 -26.58
N GLY A 87 26.10 -16.21 -27.78
CA GLY A 87 26.39 -17.35 -28.67
C GLY A 87 27.37 -18.38 -28.10
N ASP A 88 28.12 -18.01 -27.05
CA ASP A 88 29.02 -18.90 -26.31
C ASP A 88 28.32 -19.69 -25.17
N GLY A 89 26.99 -19.54 -25.05
CA GLY A 89 26.18 -20.20 -24.02
C GLY A 89 26.18 -19.49 -22.67
N SER A 90 26.90 -18.37 -22.52
CA SER A 90 26.84 -17.57 -21.30
C SER A 90 25.53 -16.76 -21.22
N THR A 91 25.10 -16.43 -20.01
CA THR A 91 23.90 -15.62 -19.76
C THR A 91 24.24 -14.40 -18.90
N THR A 92 23.77 -13.23 -19.30
CA THR A 92 23.81 -12.00 -18.50
C THR A 92 22.40 -11.63 -18.06
N LEU A 93 22.24 -11.31 -16.76
CA LEU A 93 21.03 -10.75 -16.18
C LEU A 93 21.32 -9.31 -15.77
N THR A 94 20.64 -8.35 -16.40
CA THR A 94 20.78 -6.92 -16.11
C THR A 94 19.49 -6.40 -15.51
N ALA A 95 19.58 -5.75 -14.35
CA ALA A 95 18.48 -5.00 -13.76
C ALA A 95 18.64 -3.51 -14.08
N VAL A 96 17.65 -2.91 -14.74
CA VAL A 96 17.55 -1.46 -14.88
C VAL A 96 16.65 -0.95 -13.77
N ILE A 97 17.24 -0.23 -12.83
CA ILE A 97 16.63 0.28 -11.60
C ILE A 97 16.35 1.77 -11.73
#